data_AF-A0A0W8E773-F1
#
_entry.id   AF-A0A0W8E773-F1
#
_cell.length_a   1.000
_cell.length_b   1.000
_cell.length_c   1.000
_cell.angle_alpha   90.00
_cell.angle_beta   90.00
_cell.angle_gamma   90.00
#
_symmetry.space_group_name_H-M   'P 1'
#
loop_
_entity.id
_entity.type
_entity.pdbx_description
1 polymer ?
#
loop_
_entity_poly.entity_id
_entity_poly.type
_entity_poly.pdbx_seq_one_letter_code
_entity_poly.pdbx_strand_id
1 'polypeptide(L)'
;MPLGYYPGCSGEGSGIEYKLSTEKTAEMLGIELQELEDWNCCGATSAHNTNKLLSLALPARNLAIAERMNLDTILAPCAACYNRHRATEVQAQEDNEIRLKLQEIIDMDFKASSRTVSVLEWLVKDIGIDSIKEKITKPLKGMKAACYYGCLLVRPEEYTGFDDNEDPQTMDQIVKAAGAEAVDWAYKTECCGASLATSRPEIGAKMIYDVIQNARQAGAECIVTACPLCMLNLDMRQAGAEKQYGVKLNMPIYYVTELVALAGGYGHKEVGVPRHFVEAASYLESLPAKAAAIEAAEAEEAAKKVKPGKKAAAPTGTEEDEAANQKKITAMIKGFEKNPDKMAARIIEDEERAKVLAEIVVGDEKKISKLAELMVTDPEKAFKVADAFVTGELKKRAK
;
A
#
# COMPACT_ATOMS: atom_id res chain seq x y z
N MET A 1 4.32 -6.69 -24.25
CA MET A 1 4.58 -5.44 -24.98
C MET A 1 5.40 -4.55 -24.07
N PRO A 2 6.38 -3.78 -24.59
CA PRO A 2 7.16 -2.85 -23.76
C PRO A 2 6.22 -1.81 -23.14
N LEU A 3 6.57 -1.37 -21.93
CA LEU A 3 5.86 -0.29 -21.24
C LEU A 3 6.50 1.03 -21.66
N GLY A 4 5.72 1.96 -22.22
CA GLY A 4 6.23 3.29 -22.54
C GLY A 4 6.68 4.01 -21.28
N TYR A 5 7.79 4.71 -21.31
CA TYR A 5 8.37 5.38 -20.15
C TYR A 5 8.55 6.88 -20.40
N TYR A 6 7.89 7.69 -19.57
CA TYR A 6 8.03 9.13 -19.56
C TYR A 6 8.73 9.56 -18.26
N PRO A 7 10.07 9.76 -18.27
CA PRO A 7 10.80 10.15 -17.06
C PRO A 7 10.43 11.56 -16.58
N GLY A 8 10.06 12.43 -17.53
CA GLY A 8 9.79 13.85 -17.30
C GLY A 8 11.02 14.62 -16.81
N CYS A 9 10.85 15.93 -16.62
CA CYS A 9 11.97 16.80 -16.24
C CYS A 9 12.56 16.48 -14.86
N SER A 10 11.78 15.92 -13.94
CA SER A 10 12.27 15.53 -12.62
C SER A 10 13.19 14.30 -12.69
N GLY A 11 12.86 13.29 -13.50
CA GLY A 11 13.70 12.10 -13.65
C GLY A 11 15.10 12.41 -14.21
N GLU A 12 15.20 13.43 -15.06
CA GLU A 12 16.47 13.94 -15.62
C GLU A 12 17.19 14.97 -14.73
N GLY A 13 16.57 15.39 -13.63
CA GLY A 13 17.04 16.55 -12.86
C GLY A 13 16.90 16.37 -11.35
N SER A 14 15.77 16.82 -10.80
CA SER A 14 15.58 16.94 -9.35
C SER A 14 15.19 15.64 -8.63
N GLY A 15 15.02 14.53 -9.35
CA GLY A 15 14.57 13.23 -8.83
C GLY A 15 15.23 12.08 -9.57
N ILE A 16 16.55 12.17 -9.78
CA ILE A 16 17.37 11.16 -10.49
C ILE A 16 17.24 9.79 -9.81
N GLU A 17 17.26 9.76 -8.48
CA GLU A 17 17.05 8.55 -7.67
C GLU A 17 15.66 7.93 -7.91
N TYR A 18 14.64 8.71 -8.27
CA TYR A 18 13.35 8.15 -8.66
C TYR A 18 13.41 7.45 -10.02
N LYS A 19 14.13 8.01 -11.00
CA LYS A 19 14.39 7.36 -12.30
C LYS A 19 15.14 6.05 -12.09
N LEU A 20 16.28 6.10 -11.37
CA LEU A 20 17.10 4.91 -11.10
C LEU A 20 16.31 3.80 -10.40
N SER A 21 15.58 4.13 -9.32
CA SER A 21 14.79 3.13 -8.61
C SER A 21 13.60 2.60 -9.40
N THR A 22 12.98 3.42 -10.26
CA THR A 22 11.91 2.97 -11.17
C THR A 22 12.44 1.97 -12.18
N GLU A 23 13.58 2.26 -12.81
CA GLU A 23 14.25 1.35 -13.75
C GLU A 23 14.65 0.03 -13.07
N LYS A 24 15.22 0.09 -11.86
CA LYS A 24 15.54 -1.13 -11.08
C LYS A 24 14.32 -1.92 -10.67
N THR A 25 13.22 -1.25 -10.34
CA THR A 25 11.94 -1.92 -10.06
C THR A 25 11.41 -2.61 -11.32
N ALA A 26 11.49 -1.99 -12.49
CA ALA A 26 11.07 -2.62 -13.74
C ALA A 26 11.96 -3.81 -14.11
N GLU A 27 13.29 -3.68 -13.97
CA GLU A 27 14.26 -4.75 -14.17
C GLU A 27 13.96 -5.96 -13.26
N MET A 28 13.70 -5.71 -11.97
CA MET A 28 13.28 -6.73 -10.99
C MET A 28 12.04 -7.51 -11.45
N LEU A 29 11.07 -6.79 -12.01
CA LEU A 29 9.78 -7.33 -12.45
C LEU A 29 9.86 -7.95 -13.86
N GLY A 30 11.00 -7.85 -14.55
CA GLY A 30 11.16 -8.34 -15.93
C GLY A 30 10.39 -7.50 -16.96
N ILE A 31 10.18 -6.21 -16.66
CA ILE A 31 9.47 -5.27 -17.54
C ILE A 31 10.48 -4.38 -18.25
N GLU A 32 10.40 -4.35 -19.57
CA GLU A 32 11.17 -3.44 -20.41
C GLU A 32 10.49 -2.06 -20.46
N LEU A 33 11.20 -1.04 -20.00
CA LEU A 33 10.79 0.36 -20.11
C LEU A 33 11.35 0.96 -21.40
N GLN A 34 10.46 1.38 -22.30
CA GLN A 34 10.83 2.06 -23.53
C GLN A 34 10.61 3.56 -23.38
N GLU A 35 11.70 4.33 -23.22
CA GLU A 35 11.61 5.78 -23.07
C GLU A 35 11.03 6.44 -24.34
N LEU A 36 10.11 7.41 -24.15
CA LEU A 36 9.52 8.16 -25.25
C LEU A 36 10.58 9.00 -25.98
N GLU A 37 10.60 8.95 -27.31
CA GLU A 37 11.57 9.73 -28.09
C GLU A 37 11.22 11.22 -28.09
N ASP A 38 12.20 12.08 -27.82
CA ASP A 38 12.05 13.54 -27.90
C ASP A 38 10.84 14.09 -27.11
N TRP A 39 10.59 13.52 -25.93
CA TRP A 39 9.52 13.97 -25.04
C TRP A 39 9.76 15.41 -24.55
N ASN A 40 8.68 16.16 -24.28
CA ASN A 40 8.75 17.48 -23.66
C ASN A 40 8.19 17.49 -22.23
N CYS A 41 8.51 18.51 -21.46
CA CYS A 41 7.91 18.72 -20.14
C CYS A 41 6.38 18.76 -20.22
N CYS A 42 5.70 18.10 -19.28
CA CYS A 42 4.24 18.00 -19.21
C CYS A 42 3.53 19.34 -18.91
N GLY A 43 4.28 20.41 -18.61
CA GLY A 43 3.72 21.72 -18.29
C GLY A 43 3.11 21.83 -16.88
N ALA A 44 3.33 20.84 -16.01
CA ALA A 44 2.92 20.93 -14.62
C ALA A 44 3.45 22.21 -13.95
N THR A 45 2.67 22.72 -12.99
CA THR A 45 2.83 24.03 -12.32
C THR A 45 2.67 25.25 -13.23
N SER A 46 3.44 25.41 -14.30
CA SER A 46 3.47 26.67 -15.05
C SER A 46 2.36 26.79 -16.10
N ALA A 47 2.12 25.75 -16.90
CA ALA A 47 1.19 25.84 -18.02
C ALA A 47 -0.27 25.88 -17.55
N HIS A 48 -0.67 25.00 -16.62
CA HIS A 48 -2.06 24.94 -16.16
C HIS A 48 -2.50 26.17 -15.35
N ASN A 49 -1.56 26.90 -14.74
CA ASN A 49 -1.86 28.15 -14.06
C ASN A 49 -1.98 29.36 -15.01
N THR A 50 -1.54 29.23 -16.26
CA THR A 50 -1.45 30.36 -17.20
C THR A 50 -2.34 30.21 -18.42
N ASN A 51 -2.45 29.01 -18.99
CA ASN A 51 -3.20 28.77 -20.21
C ASN A 51 -3.70 27.32 -20.30
N LYS A 52 -5.03 27.15 -20.30
CA LYS A 52 -5.69 25.83 -20.40
C LYS A 52 -5.21 25.04 -21.63
N LEU A 53 -5.15 25.68 -22.79
CA LEU A 53 -4.78 25.03 -24.04
C LEU A 53 -3.33 24.56 -24.03
N LEU A 54 -2.40 25.39 -23.52
CA LEU A 54 -1.00 25.00 -23.34
C LEU A 54 -0.86 23.81 -22.39
N SER A 55 -1.66 23.77 -21.33
CA SER A 55 -1.64 22.69 -20.34
C SER A 55 -2.10 21.33 -20.88
N LEU A 56 -2.81 21.34 -22.02
CA LEU A 56 -3.24 20.14 -22.75
C LEU A 56 -2.30 19.83 -23.92
N ALA A 57 -1.81 20.85 -24.65
CA ALA A 57 -0.93 20.65 -25.79
C ALA A 57 0.39 19.99 -25.42
N LEU A 58 0.98 20.36 -24.28
CA LEU A 58 2.26 19.80 -23.83
C LEU A 58 2.18 18.28 -23.55
N PRO A 59 1.22 17.76 -22.75
CA PRO A 59 1.05 16.31 -22.65
C PRO A 59 0.56 15.65 -23.95
N ALA A 60 -0.30 16.32 -24.74
CA ALA A 60 -0.83 15.76 -25.99
C ALA A 60 0.30 15.40 -26.98
N ARG A 61 1.35 16.22 -27.07
CA ARG A 61 2.53 15.91 -27.87
C ARG A 61 3.21 14.61 -27.42
N ASN A 62 3.40 14.40 -26.11
CA ASN A 62 3.99 13.16 -25.59
C ASN A 62 3.10 11.94 -25.84
N LEU A 63 1.78 12.09 -25.71
CA LEU A 63 0.83 11.01 -26.03
C LEU A 63 0.84 10.67 -27.53
N ALA A 64 0.91 11.67 -28.41
CA ALA A 64 1.05 11.46 -29.85
C ALA A 64 2.37 10.77 -30.22
N ILE A 65 3.47 11.06 -29.50
CA ILE A 65 4.75 10.33 -29.63
C ILE A 65 4.54 8.86 -29.26
N ALA A 66 3.92 8.59 -28.12
CA ALA A 66 3.64 7.21 -27.68
C ALA A 66 2.78 6.45 -28.70
N GLU A 67 1.75 7.08 -29.26
CA GLU A 67 0.92 6.49 -30.33
C GLU A 67 1.76 6.14 -31.57
N ARG A 68 2.67 7.03 -32.02
CA ARG A 68 3.58 6.76 -33.15
C ARG A 68 4.54 5.61 -32.86
N MET A 69 4.95 5.46 -31.61
CA MET A 69 5.81 4.37 -31.14
C MET A 69 5.04 3.06 -30.91
N ASN A 70 3.72 3.04 -31.11
CA ASN A 70 2.82 1.92 -30.81
C ASN A 70 2.87 1.49 -29.34
N LEU A 71 2.96 2.46 -28.43
CA LEU A 71 2.95 2.26 -26.99
C LEU A 71 1.54 2.54 -26.44
N ASP A 72 0.82 1.47 -26.14
CA ASP A 72 -0.56 1.55 -25.62
C ASP A 72 -0.62 2.05 -24.18
N THR A 73 0.44 1.84 -23.39
CA THR A 73 0.52 2.26 -21.99
C THR A 73 1.80 3.04 -21.73
N ILE A 74 1.68 4.14 -20.99
CA ILE A 74 2.78 5.04 -20.64
C ILE A 74 2.89 5.13 -19.13
N LEU A 75 4.02 4.73 -18.58
CA LEU A 75 4.38 4.98 -17.19
C LEU A 75 4.92 6.41 -17.04
N ALA A 76 4.22 7.22 -16.25
CA ALA A 76 4.66 8.54 -15.84
C ALA A 76 4.87 8.55 -14.31
N PRO A 77 6.11 8.33 -13.81
CA PRO A 77 6.34 8.20 -12.37
C PRO A 77 5.96 9.45 -11.57
N CYS A 78 6.24 10.63 -12.11
CA CYS A 78 5.88 11.87 -11.43
C CYS A 78 4.36 12.04 -11.36
N ALA A 79 3.81 12.17 -10.15
CA ALA A 79 2.38 12.41 -9.92
C ALA A 79 1.79 13.57 -10.75
N ALA A 80 2.54 14.67 -10.90
CA ALA A 80 2.08 15.81 -11.70
C ALA A 80 2.09 15.53 -13.20
N CYS A 81 3.06 14.74 -13.67
CA CYS A 81 3.12 14.29 -15.06
C CYS A 81 1.96 13.32 -15.35
N TYR A 82 1.77 12.31 -14.50
CA TYR A 82 0.64 11.37 -14.56
C TYR A 82 -0.69 12.13 -14.65
N ASN A 83 -0.94 13.00 -13.69
CA ASN A 83 -2.16 13.82 -13.62
C ASN A 83 -2.43 14.60 -14.91
N ARG A 84 -1.38 15.20 -15.49
CA ARG A 84 -1.51 16.05 -16.68
C ARG A 84 -1.72 15.27 -17.97
N HIS A 85 -1.10 14.10 -18.10
CA HIS A 85 -1.36 13.21 -19.23
C HIS A 85 -2.78 12.63 -19.15
N ARG A 86 -3.20 12.10 -18.00
CA ARG A 86 -4.56 11.59 -17.76
C ARG A 86 -5.65 12.61 -18.08
N ALA A 87 -5.49 13.84 -17.59
CA ALA A 87 -6.45 14.90 -17.86
C ALA A 87 -6.51 15.31 -19.35
N THR A 88 -5.40 15.12 -20.09
CA THR A 88 -5.35 15.39 -21.53
C THR A 88 -5.97 14.25 -22.32
N GLU A 89 -5.71 12.99 -21.91
CA GLU A 89 -6.37 11.79 -22.45
C GLU A 89 -7.88 11.93 -22.37
N VAL A 90 -8.41 12.12 -21.15
CA VAL A 90 -9.86 12.19 -20.91
C VAL A 90 -10.49 13.33 -21.71
N GLN A 91 -9.94 14.55 -21.64
CA GLN A 91 -10.51 15.69 -22.38
C GLN A 91 -10.45 15.50 -23.90
N ALA A 92 -9.40 14.90 -24.45
CA ALA A 92 -9.31 14.66 -25.88
C ALA A 92 -10.20 13.49 -26.35
N GLN A 93 -10.48 12.52 -25.47
CA GLN A 93 -11.42 11.43 -25.73
C GLN A 93 -12.87 11.91 -25.71
N GLU A 94 -13.21 12.83 -24.80
CA GLU A 94 -14.57 13.35 -24.63
C GLU A 94 -14.93 14.50 -25.58
N ASP A 95 -13.94 15.33 -25.95
CA ASP A 95 -14.14 16.51 -26.79
C ASP A 95 -13.30 16.46 -28.08
N ASN A 96 -13.98 16.13 -29.18
CA ASN A 96 -13.37 16.07 -30.50
C ASN A 96 -12.86 17.43 -31.00
N GLU A 97 -13.47 18.55 -30.63
CA GLU A 97 -13.00 19.88 -31.04
C GLU A 97 -11.68 20.21 -30.33
N ILE A 98 -11.58 19.91 -29.03
CA ILE A 98 -10.32 20.01 -28.28
C ILE A 98 -9.26 19.13 -28.92
N ARG A 99 -9.57 17.86 -29.23
CA ARG A 99 -8.59 16.94 -29.84
C ARG A 99 -8.10 17.42 -31.21
N LEU A 100 -8.99 17.90 -32.08
CA LEU A 100 -8.59 18.47 -33.38
C LEU A 100 -7.71 19.71 -33.21
N LYS A 101 -8.04 20.58 -32.25
CA LYS A 101 -7.23 21.76 -31.94
C LYS A 101 -5.85 21.40 -31.38
N LEU A 102 -5.77 20.35 -30.56
CA LEU A 102 -4.49 19.86 -30.05
C LEU A 102 -3.62 19.34 -31.20
N GLN A 103 -4.18 18.56 -32.13
CA GLN A 103 -3.47 18.09 -33.33
C GLN A 103 -2.88 19.24 -34.16
N GLU A 104 -3.65 20.31 -34.37
CA GLU A 104 -3.18 21.51 -35.08
C GLU A 104 -2.00 22.18 -34.35
N ILE A 105 -2.07 22.31 -33.02
CA ILE A 105 -1.04 22.98 -32.22
C ILE A 105 0.26 22.19 -32.18
N ILE A 106 0.17 20.87 -32.00
CA ILE A 106 1.35 20.01 -31.86
C ILE A 106 1.90 19.57 -33.21
N ASP A 107 1.16 19.79 -34.31
CA ASP A 107 1.48 19.34 -35.66
C ASP A 107 1.71 17.82 -35.75
N MET A 108 0.82 17.05 -35.11
CA MET A 108 0.88 15.60 -35.06
C MET A 108 -0.53 14.99 -35.03
N ASP A 109 -0.69 13.83 -35.69
CA ASP A 109 -1.85 12.97 -35.47
C ASP A 109 -1.93 12.55 -33.99
N PHE A 110 -3.10 12.70 -33.40
CA PHE A 110 -3.35 12.39 -31.99
C PHE A 110 -4.79 11.88 -31.79
N LYS A 111 -4.89 10.63 -31.36
CA LYS A 111 -6.17 9.94 -31.13
C LYS A 111 -6.56 9.88 -29.66
N ALA A 112 -5.64 10.17 -28.75
CA ALA A 112 -5.78 9.94 -27.32
C ALA A 112 -6.07 8.47 -27.00
N SER A 113 -5.39 7.54 -27.68
CA SER A 113 -5.62 6.09 -27.51
C SER A 113 -4.73 5.44 -26.46
N SER A 114 -3.59 6.06 -26.11
CA SER A 114 -2.70 5.54 -25.06
C SER A 114 -3.28 5.80 -23.65
N ARG A 115 -3.01 4.90 -22.71
CA ARG A 115 -3.33 5.03 -21.28
C ARG A 115 -2.07 5.41 -20.51
N THR A 116 -2.07 6.54 -19.81
CA THR A 116 -1.00 6.83 -18.84
C THR A 116 -1.32 6.17 -17.50
N VAL A 117 -0.31 5.61 -16.83
CA VAL A 117 -0.40 5.04 -15.48
C VAL A 117 0.64 5.67 -14.56
N SER A 118 0.29 5.81 -13.29
CA SER A 118 1.25 6.17 -12.24
C SER A 118 2.06 4.94 -11.83
N VAL A 119 3.15 5.12 -11.09
CA VAL A 119 3.90 3.99 -10.51
C VAL A 119 3.02 3.11 -9.62
N LEU A 120 2.14 3.72 -8.81
CA LEU A 120 1.27 2.95 -7.91
C LEU A 120 0.22 2.15 -8.68
N GLU A 121 -0.40 2.78 -9.68
CA GLU A 121 -1.38 2.14 -10.54
C GLU A 121 -0.76 0.99 -11.32
N TRP A 122 0.42 1.20 -11.90
CA TRP A 122 1.17 0.17 -12.62
C TRP A 122 1.51 -1.02 -11.72
N LEU A 123 2.11 -0.77 -10.55
CA LEU A 123 2.53 -1.83 -9.63
C LEU A 123 1.36 -2.68 -9.11
N VAL A 124 0.20 -2.07 -8.86
CA VAL A 124 -0.93 -2.81 -8.28
C VAL A 124 -1.90 -3.34 -9.32
N LYS A 125 -2.30 -2.54 -10.30
CA LYS A 125 -3.33 -2.94 -11.28
C LYS A 125 -2.78 -3.77 -12.42
N ASP A 126 -1.60 -3.41 -12.91
CA ASP A 126 -1.04 -4.05 -14.11
C ASP A 126 -0.09 -5.21 -13.74
N ILE A 127 0.71 -5.07 -12.67
CA ILE A 127 1.63 -6.11 -12.19
C ILE A 127 0.99 -7.03 -11.13
N GLY A 128 0.30 -6.44 -10.16
CA GLY A 128 -0.33 -7.17 -9.06
C GLY A 128 0.59 -7.37 -7.85
N ILE A 129 0.00 -7.23 -6.66
CA ILE A 129 0.71 -7.33 -5.37
C ILE A 129 1.38 -8.70 -5.18
N ASP A 130 0.77 -9.79 -5.63
CA ASP A 130 1.33 -11.13 -5.45
C ASP A 130 2.59 -11.33 -6.31
N SER A 131 2.59 -10.83 -7.55
CA SER A 131 3.79 -10.79 -8.40
C SER A 131 4.94 -10.00 -7.76
N ILE A 132 4.63 -8.91 -7.05
CA ILE A 132 5.64 -8.14 -6.29
C ILE A 132 6.21 -9.00 -5.17
N LYS A 133 5.35 -9.64 -4.35
CA LYS A 133 5.78 -10.51 -3.23
C LYS A 133 6.70 -11.64 -3.69
N GLU A 134 6.42 -12.25 -4.83
CA GLU A 134 7.25 -13.33 -5.40
C GLU A 134 8.69 -12.88 -5.73
N LYS A 135 8.90 -11.59 -5.99
CA LYS A 135 10.23 -11.02 -6.27
C LYS A 135 10.96 -10.55 -5.01
N ILE A 136 10.30 -10.48 -3.87
CA ILE A 136 10.90 -10.02 -2.62
C ILE A 136 11.86 -11.08 -2.08
N THR A 137 13.13 -10.70 -1.94
CA THR A 137 14.19 -11.57 -1.38
C THR A 137 14.75 -11.06 -0.06
N LYS A 138 14.59 -9.75 0.22
CA LYS A 138 15.04 -9.08 1.44
C LYS A 138 13.91 -8.22 2.03
N PRO A 139 12.92 -8.82 2.70
CA PRO A 139 11.80 -8.08 3.27
C PRO A 139 12.26 -6.96 4.20
N LEU A 140 11.59 -5.81 4.15
CA LEU A 140 11.90 -4.63 4.96
C LEU A 140 11.30 -4.70 6.38
N LYS A 141 11.32 -5.89 6.99
CA LYS A 141 10.73 -6.14 8.32
C LYS A 141 11.35 -5.20 9.34
N GLY A 142 10.50 -4.58 10.17
CA GLY A 142 10.91 -3.59 11.16
C GLY A 142 10.93 -2.14 10.66
N MET A 143 10.67 -1.89 9.37
CA MET A 143 10.42 -0.54 8.87
C MET A 143 8.99 -0.10 9.22
N LYS A 144 8.84 1.10 9.78
CA LYS A 144 7.54 1.77 9.99
C LYS A 144 7.39 2.99 9.10
N ALA A 145 6.58 2.86 8.06
CA ALA A 145 6.47 3.80 6.96
C ALA A 145 5.11 4.51 6.93
N ALA A 146 5.12 5.84 6.88
CA ALA A 146 3.94 6.64 6.52
C ALA A 146 3.85 6.76 5.00
N CYS A 147 2.82 6.18 4.39
CA CYS A 147 2.60 6.24 2.93
C CYS A 147 1.99 7.59 2.55
N TYR A 148 2.79 8.45 1.89
CA TYR A 148 2.44 9.81 1.51
C TYR A 148 2.20 9.94 0.00
N TYR A 149 0.93 9.88 -0.37
CA TYR A 149 0.43 9.98 -1.74
C TYR A 149 0.51 11.42 -2.26
N GLY A 150 0.34 12.38 -1.35
CA GLY A 150 0.21 13.78 -1.71
C GLY A 150 -1.07 14.03 -2.51
N CYS A 151 -1.12 15.18 -3.17
CA CYS A 151 -2.37 15.68 -3.75
C CYS A 151 -2.71 15.10 -5.13
N LEU A 152 -1.75 14.97 -6.04
CA LEU A 152 -2.02 14.78 -7.47
C LEU A 152 -2.11 13.33 -7.95
N LEU A 153 -1.76 12.35 -7.10
CA LEU A 153 -1.87 10.93 -7.48
C LEU A 153 -3.32 10.48 -7.55
N VAL A 154 -4.13 10.87 -6.57
CA VAL A 154 -5.51 10.37 -6.42
C VAL A 154 -6.56 11.45 -6.63
N ARG A 155 -6.14 12.69 -6.93
CA ARG A 155 -7.06 13.80 -7.22
C ARG A 155 -6.70 14.53 -8.52
N PRO A 156 -7.72 14.97 -9.28
CA PRO A 156 -9.14 14.68 -9.11
C PRO A 156 -9.52 13.29 -9.63
N GLU A 157 -10.48 12.66 -8.94
CA GLU A 157 -10.94 11.29 -9.19
C GLU A 157 -11.38 11.06 -10.64
N GLU A 158 -11.96 12.07 -11.29
CA GLU A 158 -12.47 12.02 -12.67
C GLU A 158 -11.47 11.42 -13.67
N TYR A 159 -10.17 11.68 -13.52
CA TYR A 159 -9.17 11.14 -14.43
C TYR A 159 -8.03 10.38 -13.73
N THR A 160 -7.85 10.53 -12.42
CA THR A 160 -6.86 9.77 -11.65
C THR A 160 -7.45 8.59 -10.87
N GLY A 161 -8.76 8.34 -10.87
CA GLY A 161 -9.52 7.46 -9.97
C GLY A 161 -9.12 5.98 -9.93
N PHE A 162 -7.85 5.66 -9.71
CA PHE A 162 -7.34 4.32 -9.54
C PHE A 162 -7.42 3.84 -8.09
N ASP A 163 -7.56 4.76 -7.14
CA ASP A 163 -7.63 4.57 -5.68
C ASP A 163 -8.56 5.63 -5.06
N ASP A 164 -8.86 5.50 -3.77
CA ASP A 164 -9.65 6.47 -3.01
C ASP A 164 -8.93 7.83 -2.90
N ASN A 165 -9.68 8.93 -3.02
CA ASN A 165 -9.12 10.27 -3.07
C ASN A 165 -8.87 10.90 -1.70
N GLU A 166 -9.41 10.31 -0.62
CA GLU A 166 -9.26 10.78 0.76
C GLU A 166 -8.46 9.78 1.61
N ASP A 167 -8.71 8.47 1.49
CA ASP A 167 -7.94 7.40 2.16
C ASP A 167 -7.43 6.31 1.20
N PRO A 168 -6.45 6.64 0.34
CA PRO A 168 -5.85 5.67 -0.57
C PRO A 168 -5.05 4.59 0.16
N GLN A 169 -5.01 3.40 -0.44
CA GLN A 169 -4.41 2.19 0.13
C GLN A 169 -3.41 1.48 -0.79
N THR A 170 -3.28 1.90 -2.05
CA THR A 170 -2.43 1.23 -3.06
C THR A 170 -0.95 1.20 -2.66
N MET A 171 -0.40 2.31 -2.17
CA MET A 171 0.98 2.38 -1.70
C MET A 171 1.18 1.61 -0.38
N ASP A 172 0.19 1.63 0.52
CA ASP A 172 0.19 0.84 1.74
C ASP A 172 0.30 -0.66 1.43
N GLN A 173 -0.44 -1.13 0.42
CA GLN A 173 -0.37 -2.51 -0.05
C GLN A 173 1.01 -2.86 -0.60
N ILE A 174 1.63 -1.97 -1.39
CA ILE A 174 2.99 -2.16 -1.93
C ILE A 174 4.02 -2.21 -0.79
N VAL A 175 3.95 -1.28 0.16
CA VAL A 175 4.86 -1.22 1.32
C VAL A 175 4.73 -2.47 2.19
N LYS A 176 3.50 -2.93 2.44
CA LYS A 176 3.23 -4.21 3.14
C LYS A 176 3.78 -5.41 2.35
N ALA A 177 3.63 -5.42 1.03
CA ALA A 177 4.17 -6.47 0.18
C ALA A 177 5.70 -6.53 0.21
N ALA A 178 6.38 -5.38 0.33
CA ALA A 178 7.82 -5.30 0.55
C ALA A 178 8.27 -5.73 1.96
N GLY A 179 7.33 -6.06 2.86
CA GLY A 179 7.60 -6.54 4.22
C GLY A 179 7.70 -5.45 5.28
N ALA A 180 7.42 -4.19 4.95
CA ALA A 180 7.38 -3.08 5.89
C ALA A 180 5.98 -2.91 6.53
N GLU A 181 5.93 -2.23 7.66
CA GLU A 181 4.69 -1.77 8.29
C GLU A 181 4.26 -0.44 7.67
N ALA A 182 3.07 -0.39 7.06
CA ALA A 182 2.45 0.88 6.68
C ALA A 182 1.63 1.41 7.88
N VAL A 183 2.08 2.55 8.42
CA VAL A 183 1.46 3.21 9.57
C VAL A 183 0.17 3.89 9.12
N ASP A 184 -0.90 3.71 9.91
CA ASP A 184 -2.15 4.43 9.73
C ASP A 184 -2.03 5.88 10.23
N TRP A 185 -2.37 6.85 9.37
CA TRP A 185 -2.13 8.27 9.63
C TRP A 185 -3.01 9.16 8.76
N ALA A 186 -3.24 10.40 9.21
CA ALA A 186 -4.26 11.28 8.62
C ALA A 186 -3.78 12.09 7.40
N TYR A 187 -2.47 12.23 7.18
CA TYR A 187 -1.92 13.19 6.21
C TYR A 187 -1.53 12.55 4.87
N LYS A 188 -2.10 11.38 4.55
CA LYS A 188 -1.81 10.61 3.32
C LYS A 188 -1.90 11.46 2.04
N THR A 189 -2.95 12.27 1.91
CA THR A 189 -3.28 13.04 0.70
C THR A 189 -3.04 14.55 0.85
N GLU A 190 -2.56 14.99 2.01
CA GLU A 190 -2.28 16.41 2.28
C GLU A 190 -1.25 16.99 1.32
N CYS A 191 -1.31 18.28 1.04
CA CYS A 191 -0.38 18.91 0.10
C CYS A 191 0.99 19.15 0.76
N CYS A 192 2.08 18.84 0.06
CA CYS A 192 3.42 19.06 0.61
C CYS A 192 3.79 20.56 0.63
N GLY A 193 3.14 21.38 -0.20
CA GLY A 193 3.41 22.81 -0.32
C GLY A 193 4.49 23.17 -1.35
N ALA A 194 4.89 22.25 -2.23
CA ALA A 194 5.97 22.48 -3.21
C ALA A 194 5.74 23.72 -4.10
N SER A 195 4.49 24.02 -4.49
CA SER A 195 4.16 25.22 -5.29
C SER A 195 4.37 26.55 -4.55
N LEU A 196 4.39 26.51 -3.21
CA LEU A 196 4.58 27.66 -2.35
C LEU A 196 6.04 27.85 -1.91
N ALA A 197 6.90 26.87 -2.21
CA ALA A 197 8.25 26.79 -1.66
C ALA A 197 9.17 27.97 -2.06
N THR A 198 8.80 28.71 -3.10
CA THR A 198 9.49 29.93 -3.55
C THR A 198 8.68 31.20 -3.28
N SER A 199 7.37 31.16 -3.50
CA SER A 199 6.50 32.35 -3.42
C SER A 199 6.07 32.69 -1.99
N ARG A 200 5.91 31.68 -1.13
CA ARG A 200 5.48 31.78 0.27
C ARG A 200 6.21 30.73 1.13
N PRO A 201 7.55 30.82 1.25
CA PRO A 201 8.37 29.79 1.87
C PRO A 201 7.98 29.50 3.32
N GLU A 202 7.46 30.49 4.06
CA GLU A 202 6.98 30.34 5.43
C GLU A 202 5.74 29.44 5.55
N ILE A 203 4.85 29.50 4.55
CA ILE A 203 3.68 28.62 4.46
C ILE A 203 4.14 27.22 4.04
N GLY A 204 5.01 27.12 3.03
CA GLY A 204 5.58 25.83 2.61
C GLY A 204 6.30 25.11 3.74
N ALA A 205 7.11 25.83 4.53
CA ALA A 205 7.80 25.29 5.70
C ALA A 205 6.84 24.78 6.78
N LYS A 206 5.72 25.49 7.02
CA LYS A 206 4.67 25.01 7.91
C LYS A 206 4.06 23.69 7.43
N MET A 207 3.72 23.59 6.14
CA MET A 207 3.10 22.38 5.58
C MET A 207 4.04 21.17 5.69
N ILE A 208 5.33 21.34 5.40
CA ILE A 208 6.35 20.30 5.60
C ILE A 208 6.41 19.86 7.06
N TYR A 209 6.45 20.84 7.99
CA TYR A 209 6.48 20.56 9.42
C TYR A 209 5.26 19.75 9.87
N ASP A 210 4.05 20.17 9.47
CA ASP A 210 2.82 19.50 9.88
C ASP A 210 2.77 18.05 9.37
N VAL A 211 3.14 17.80 8.09
CA VAL A 211 3.19 16.45 7.51
C VAL A 211 4.16 15.54 8.28
N ILE A 212 5.40 16.00 8.49
CA ILE A 212 6.42 15.18 9.16
C ILE A 212 6.07 14.94 10.62
N GLN A 213 5.53 15.94 11.31
CA GLN A 213 5.12 15.80 12.70
C GLN A 213 3.91 14.89 12.85
N ASN A 214 2.94 14.94 11.94
CA ASN A 214 1.81 14.01 11.95
C ASN A 214 2.27 12.56 11.75
N ALA A 215 3.13 12.30 10.76
CA ALA A 215 3.71 10.99 10.52
C ALA A 215 4.46 10.47 11.77
N ARG A 216 5.29 11.32 12.39
CA ARG A 216 6.00 10.97 13.63
C ARG A 216 5.05 10.67 14.79
N GLN A 217 4.00 11.46 14.98
CA GLN A 217 3.01 11.25 16.05
C GLN A 217 2.21 9.96 15.85
N ALA A 218 2.00 9.54 14.60
CA ALA A 218 1.42 8.25 14.25
C ALA A 218 2.40 7.07 14.45
N GLY A 219 3.67 7.33 14.77
CA GLY A 219 4.68 6.31 15.02
C GLY A 219 5.49 5.88 13.79
N ALA A 220 5.40 6.64 12.69
CA ALA A 220 6.26 6.41 11.54
C ALA A 220 7.71 6.84 11.82
N GLU A 221 8.63 6.04 11.30
CA GLU A 221 10.08 6.29 11.37
C GLU A 221 10.65 6.72 10.01
N CYS A 222 9.87 6.59 8.93
CA CYS A 222 10.13 7.15 7.62
C CYS A 222 8.82 7.53 6.90
N ILE A 223 8.94 8.33 5.83
CA ILE A 223 7.84 8.62 4.91
C ILE A 223 8.17 8.01 3.54
N VAL A 224 7.16 7.48 2.86
CA VAL A 224 7.29 6.90 1.51
C VAL A 224 6.41 7.67 0.54
N THR A 225 6.95 8.06 -0.61
CA THR A 225 6.20 8.82 -1.62
C THR A 225 6.38 8.26 -3.03
N ALA A 226 5.47 8.63 -3.93
CA ALA A 226 5.54 8.34 -5.36
C ALA A 226 5.49 9.64 -6.20
N CYS A 227 6.03 10.73 -5.65
CA CYS A 227 6.05 12.02 -6.32
C CYS A 227 7.39 12.74 -6.10
N PRO A 228 8.12 13.12 -7.16
CA PRO A 228 9.42 13.74 -7.00
C PRO A 228 9.37 15.15 -6.41
N LEU A 229 8.28 15.90 -6.63
CA LEU A 229 8.09 17.17 -5.94
C LEU A 229 7.82 16.99 -4.44
N CYS A 230 7.13 15.92 -4.06
CA CYS A 230 6.91 15.60 -2.65
C CYS A 230 8.21 15.20 -1.98
N MET A 231 9.03 14.35 -2.62
CA MET A 231 10.38 14.00 -2.16
C MET A 231 11.21 15.27 -1.96
N LEU A 232 11.41 16.07 -3.01
CA LEU A 232 12.23 17.28 -2.94
C LEU A 232 11.79 18.22 -1.79
N ASN A 233 10.49 18.31 -1.54
CA ASN A 233 9.96 19.21 -0.53
C ASN A 233 10.02 18.63 0.90
N LEU A 234 9.75 17.34 1.07
CA LEU A 234 9.81 16.67 2.37
C LEU A 234 11.22 16.28 2.78
N ASP A 235 12.16 16.15 1.84
CA ASP A 235 13.56 15.78 2.09
C ASP A 235 14.45 17.03 2.16
N MET A 236 14.75 17.67 1.03
CA MET A 236 15.68 18.81 0.94
C MET A 236 15.27 20.01 1.83
N ARG A 237 13.96 20.27 1.97
CA ARG A 237 13.47 21.50 2.62
C ARG A 237 13.14 21.33 4.11
N GLN A 238 13.46 20.19 4.73
CA GLN A 238 13.35 20.03 6.18
C GLN A 238 14.10 21.13 6.93
N ALA A 239 15.30 21.52 6.48
CA ALA A 239 16.10 22.57 7.10
C ALA A 239 15.35 23.92 7.24
N GLY A 240 14.48 24.25 6.29
CA GLY A 240 13.63 25.44 6.36
C GLY A 240 12.59 25.35 7.49
N ALA A 241 11.91 24.21 7.58
CA ALA A 241 10.96 23.92 8.64
C ALA A 241 11.63 23.84 10.02
N GLU A 242 12.80 23.19 10.12
CA GLU A 242 13.60 23.12 11.34
C GLU A 242 13.97 24.51 11.87
N LYS A 243 14.42 25.40 10.98
CA LYS A 243 14.76 26.78 11.35
C LYS A 243 13.54 27.57 11.84
N GLN A 244 12.40 27.39 11.19
CA GLN A 244 11.17 28.12 11.52
C GLN A 244 10.58 27.70 12.87
N TYR A 245 10.63 26.41 13.19
CA TYR A 245 10.01 25.86 14.39
C TYR A 245 10.99 25.54 15.53
N GLY A 246 12.30 25.69 15.30
CA GLY A 246 13.32 25.39 16.30
C GLY A 246 13.39 23.91 16.68
N VAL A 247 13.12 23.01 15.72
CA VAL A 247 13.09 21.55 15.93
C VAL A 247 14.11 20.85 15.04
N LYS A 248 14.36 19.56 15.32
CA LYS A 248 15.02 18.65 14.38
C LYS A 248 14.02 17.67 13.82
N LEU A 249 13.91 17.65 12.50
CA LEU A 249 13.03 16.74 11.78
C LEU A 249 13.81 15.48 11.45
N ASN A 250 14.91 15.53 10.68
CA ASN A 250 15.71 14.34 10.33
C ASN A 250 14.84 13.11 9.96
N MET A 251 13.72 13.32 9.26
CA MET A 251 12.81 12.25 8.86
C MET A 251 13.28 11.71 7.52
N PRO A 252 13.73 10.44 7.40
CA PRO A 252 14.11 9.90 6.11
C PRO A 252 12.88 9.72 5.22
N ILE A 253 13.01 10.11 3.95
CA ILE A 253 11.95 10.03 2.94
C ILE A 253 12.44 9.08 1.84
N TYR A 254 11.60 8.15 1.38
CA TYR A 254 11.94 7.21 0.31
C TYR A 254 10.93 7.29 -0.83
N TYR A 255 11.37 6.94 -2.03
CA TYR A 255 10.44 6.57 -3.08
C TYR A 255 9.92 5.14 -2.86
N VAL A 256 8.66 4.90 -3.20
CA VAL A 256 8.08 3.54 -3.17
C VAL A 256 8.89 2.55 -4.02
N THR A 257 9.44 3.00 -5.16
CA THR A 257 10.28 2.18 -6.06
C THR A 257 11.64 1.86 -5.44
N GLU A 258 12.20 2.73 -4.61
CA GLU A 258 13.42 2.39 -3.85
C GLU A 258 13.13 1.22 -2.93
N LEU A 259 12.02 1.29 -2.17
CA LEU A 259 11.66 0.22 -1.24
C LEU A 259 11.42 -1.11 -1.95
N VAL A 260 10.68 -1.10 -3.06
CA VAL A 260 10.40 -2.32 -3.85
C VAL A 260 11.70 -2.93 -4.37
N ALA A 261 12.59 -2.13 -5.00
CA ALA A 261 13.86 -2.64 -5.52
C ALA A 261 14.82 -3.10 -4.41
N LEU A 262 14.90 -2.37 -3.29
CA LEU A 262 15.70 -2.78 -2.13
C LEU A 262 15.21 -4.12 -1.57
N ALA A 263 13.89 -4.28 -1.44
CA ALA A 263 13.28 -5.51 -0.97
C ALA A 263 13.47 -6.67 -1.98
N GLY A 264 13.60 -6.36 -3.26
CA GLY A 264 14.00 -7.29 -4.33
C GLY A 264 15.47 -7.72 -4.30
N GLY A 265 16.32 -7.01 -3.56
CA GLY A 265 17.71 -7.38 -3.34
C GLY A 265 18.76 -6.38 -3.83
N TYR A 266 18.35 -5.32 -4.56
CA TYR A 266 19.25 -4.28 -5.07
C TYR A 266 19.90 -3.47 -3.94
N GLY A 267 21.09 -2.91 -4.20
CA GLY A 267 21.84 -2.12 -3.23
C GLY A 267 21.44 -0.64 -3.18
N HIS A 268 21.75 0.03 -2.06
CA HIS A 268 21.43 1.44 -1.81
C HIS A 268 21.90 2.37 -2.94
N LYS A 269 23.10 2.14 -3.49
CA LYS A 269 23.67 2.96 -4.58
C LYS A 269 22.92 2.78 -5.90
N GLU A 270 22.40 1.59 -6.16
CA GLU A 270 21.72 1.26 -7.42
C GLU A 270 20.35 1.93 -7.51
N VAL A 271 19.67 2.05 -6.36
CA VAL A 271 18.36 2.71 -6.27
C VAL A 271 18.44 4.21 -5.99
N GLY A 272 19.61 4.72 -5.60
CA GLY A 272 19.86 6.17 -5.46
C GLY A 272 19.76 6.75 -4.06
N VAL A 273 19.63 5.93 -3.00
CA VAL A 273 19.53 6.39 -1.59
C VAL A 273 20.62 7.42 -1.18
N PRO A 274 21.91 7.28 -1.57
CA PRO A 274 22.94 8.27 -1.22
C PRO A 274 22.73 9.67 -1.81
N ARG A 275 21.72 9.88 -2.66
CA ARG A 275 21.36 11.18 -3.23
C ARG A 275 20.38 11.97 -2.36
N HIS A 276 19.78 11.35 -1.34
CA HIS A 276 18.87 12.02 -0.42
C HIS A 276 19.60 13.11 0.37
N PHE A 277 18.90 14.21 0.65
CA PHE A 277 19.43 15.33 1.41
C PHE A 277 19.43 15.05 2.92
N VAL A 278 18.39 14.38 3.40
CA VAL A 278 18.32 13.86 4.77
C VAL A 278 18.94 12.46 4.77
N GLU A 279 19.73 12.17 5.80
CA GLU A 279 20.40 10.88 5.94
C GLU A 279 19.35 9.75 6.04
N ALA A 280 19.40 8.83 5.07
CA ALA A 280 18.42 7.76 4.92
C ALA A 280 19.06 6.35 4.98
N ALA A 281 20.36 6.21 4.72
CA ALA A 281 21.02 4.91 4.70
C ALA A 281 21.04 4.23 6.08
N SER A 282 21.34 4.97 7.16
CA SER A 282 21.46 4.36 8.49
C SER A 282 20.15 3.71 8.96
N TYR A 283 19.00 4.27 8.57
CA TYR A 283 17.71 3.69 8.92
C TYR A 283 17.51 2.34 8.23
N LEU A 284 17.81 2.25 6.93
CA LEU A 284 17.78 0.99 6.18
C LEU A 284 18.75 -0.05 6.78
N GLU A 285 19.95 0.37 7.15
CA GLU A 285 20.97 -0.50 7.76
C GLU A 285 20.56 -1.01 9.15
N SER A 286 19.67 -0.29 9.85
CA SER A 286 19.13 -0.71 11.15
C SER A 286 18.04 -1.81 11.05
N LEU A 287 17.42 -1.99 9.87
CA LEU A 287 16.27 -2.88 9.70
C LEU A 287 16.55 -4.34 10.05
N PRO A 288 17.69 -4.95 9.67
CA PRO A 288 17.98 -6.34 10.04
C PRO A 288 18.01 -6.57 11.57
N ALA A 289 18.55 -5.61 12.32
CA ALA A 289 18.55 -5.66 13.78
C ALA A 289 17.14 -5.52 14.37
N LYS A 290 16.31 -4.63 13.80
CA LYS A 290 14.90 -4.47 14.18
C LYS A 290 14.08 -5.73 13.87
N ALA A 291 14.28 -6.32 12.70
CA ALA A 291 13.62 -7.56 12.28
C ALA A 291 13.94 -8.70 13.26
N ALA A 292 15.21 -8.90 13.61
CA ALA A 292 15.63 -9.92 14.57
C ALA A 292 15.02 -9.71 15.96
N ALA A 293 14.91 -8.46 16.42
CA ALA A 293 14.26 -8.14 17.70
C ALA A 293 12.75 -8.45 17.68
N ILE A 294 12.06 -8.15 16.58
CA ILE A 294 10.64 -8.47 16.39
C ILE A 294 10.44 -9.98 16.38
N GLU A 295 11.24 -10.73 15.62
CA GLU A 295 11.16 -12.19 15.55
C GLU A 295 11.43 -12.86 16.90
N ALA A 296 12.38 -12.34 17.67
CA ALA A 296 12.64 -12.82 19.02
C ALA A 296 11.45 -12.57 19.96
N ALA A 297 10.82 -11.40 19.87
CA ALA A 297 9.62 -11.07 20.65
C ALA A 297 8.42 -11.94 20.25
N GLU A 298 8.19 -12.14 18.96
CA GLU A 298 7.15 -13.02 18.42
C GLU A 298 7.37 -14.48 18.87
N ALA A 299 8.61 -14.96 18.82
CA ALA A 299 8.97 -16.30 19.29
C ALA A 299 8.79 -16.46 20.81
N GLU A 300 9.12 -15.44 21.61
CA GLU A 300 8.89 -15.45 23.05
C GLU A 300 7.39 -15.45 23.38
N GLU A 301 6.58 -14.66 22.67
CA GLU A 301 5.14 -14.63 22.85
C GLU A 301 4.49 -15.95 22.41
N ALA A 302 4.92 -16.53 21.28
CA ALA A 302 4.51 -17.85 20.86
C ALA A 302 4.91 -18.94 21.88
N ALA A 303 6.13 -18.87 22.43
CA ALA A 303 6.58 -19.79 23.48
C ALA A 303 5.81 -19.64 24.80
N LYS A 304 5.37 -18.41 25.14
CA LYS A 304 4.47 -18.14 26.27
C LYS A 304 3.07 -18.71 26.02
N LYS A 305 2.56 -18.62 24.77
CA LYS A 305 1.28 -19.22 24.35
C LYS A 305 1.33 -20.76 24.27
N VAL A 306 2.51 -21.37 24.05
CA VAL A 306 2.72 -22.83 23.95
C VAL A 306 3.04 -23.52 25.30
N LYS A 307 3.00 -22.81 26.44
CA LYS A 307 3.06 -23.45 27.77
C LYS A 307 1.67 -23.73 28.37
N PRO A 308 1.08 -24.92 28.19
CA PRO A 308 0.44 -25.64 29.29
C PRO A 308 1.50 -26.43 30.07
N GLY A 309 1.22 -26.70 31.35
CA GLY A 309 2.15 -27.19 32.37
C GLY A 309 3.09 -28.35 31.97
N LYS A 310 4.23 -28.37 32.67
CA LYS A 310 5.22 -29.46 32.79
C LYS A 310 4.85 -30.77 32.08
N LYS A 311 5.62 -31.11 31.03
CA LYS A 311 5.80 -32.49 30.57
C LYS A 311 6.37 -33.33 31.71
N ALA A 312 5.74 -34.48 31.98
CA ALA A 312 6.46 -35.71 32.22
C ALA A 312 6.19 -36.64 31.02
N ALA A 313 7.23 -37.33 30.58
CA ALA A 313 7.28 -38.13 29.36
C ALA A 313 6.25 -39.27 29.33
N ALA A 314 5.82 -39.64 28.11
CA ALA A 314 4.94 -40.78 27.86
C ALA A 314 5.48 -42.08 28.47
N PRO A 315 4.58 -42.98 28.91
CA PRO A 315 4.16 -44.02 27.99
C PRO A 315 2.66 -44.38 28.07
N THR A 316 2.15 -44.90 26.95
CA THR A 316 0.99 -45.82 26.82
C THR A 316 -0.31 -45.44 27.51
N GLY A 317 -1.33 -45.18 26.70
CA GLY A 317 -2.68 -44.80 27.13
C GLY A 317 -3.23 -45.68 28.27
N THR A 318 -3.85 -45.00 29.23
CA THR A 318 -4.59 -45.59 30.34
C THR A 318 -5.94 -44.91 30.46
N GLU A 319 -6.91 -45.64 31.02
CA GLU A 319 -8.33 -45.29 31.20
C GLU A 319 -8.59 -43.93 31.91
N GLU A 320 -7.56 -43.28 32.47
CA GLU A 320 -7.66 -41.97 33.13
C GLU A 320 -7.80 -40.79 32.15
N ASP A 321 -7.21 -40.87 30.95
CA ASP A 321 -7.29 -39.79 29.95
C ASP A 321 -8.69 -39.73 29.30
N GLU A 322 -9.34 -40.88 29.10
CA GLU A 322 -10.73 -40.96 28.65
C GLU A 322 -11.70 -40.40 29.70
N ALA A 323 -11.48 -40.72 30.98
CA ALA A 323 -12.30 -40.18 32.08
C ALA A 323 -12.16 -38.66 32.24
N ALA A 324 -10.94 -38.11 32.05
CA ALA A 324 -10.68 -36.68 32.10
C ALA A 324 -11.31 -35.93 30.91
N ASN A 325 -11.26 -36.50 29.71
CA ASN A 325 -11.90 -35.95 28.52
C ASN A 325 -13.43 -36.01 28.64
N GLN A 326 -13.98 -37.12 29.14
CA GLN A 326 -15.43 -37.24 29.38
C GLN A 326 -15.95 -36.21 30.37
N LYS A 327 -15.17 -35.91 31.42
CA LYS A 327 -15.49 -34.85 32.39
C LYS A 327 -15.48 -33.46 31.76
N LYS A 328 -14.53 -33.17 30.84
CA LYS A 328 -14.48 -31.90 30.10
C LYS A 328 -15.63 -31.77 29.10
N ILE A 329 -15.98 -32.84 28.39
CA ILE A 329 -17.12 -32.86 27.47
C ILE A 329 -18.41 -32.60 28.23
N THR A 330 -18.61 -33.26 29.38
CA THR A 330 -19.78 -33.05 30.24
C THR A 330 -19.86 -31.61 30.77
N ALA A 331 -18.73 -30.98 31.06
CA ALA A 331 -18.67 -29.58 31.48
C ALA A 331 -19.00 -28.62 30.33
N MET A 332 -18.55 -28.92 29.10
CA MET A 332 -18.87 -28.14 27.91
C MET A 332 -20.37 -28.24 27.55
N ILE A 333 -20.95 -29.45 27.59
CA ILE A 333 -22.40 -29.66 27.39
C ILE A 333 -23.21 -28.80 28.37
N LYS A 334 -22.88 -28.86 29.66
CA LYS A 334 -23.52 -27.99 30.68
C LYS A 334 -23.31 -26.49 30.43
N GLY A 335 -22.20 -26.12 29.79
CA GLY A 335 -21.94 -24.74 29.36
C GLY A 335 -22.92 -24.29 28.29
N PHE A 336 -23.13 -25.11 27.26
CA PHE A 336 -24.11 -24.84 26.21
C PHE A 336 -25.56 -24.80 26.73
N GLU A 337 -25.90 -25.67 27.70
CA GLU A 337 -27.24 -25.68 28.32
C GLU A 337 -27.51 -24.43 29.18
N LYS A 338 -26.49 -23.93 29.90
CA LYS A 338 -26.65 -22.81 30.83
C LYS A 338 -26.51 -21.43 30.18
N ASN A 339 -25.68 -21.30 29.15
CA ASN A 339 -25.41 -20.02 28.53
C ASN A 339 -25.02 -20.20 27.04
N PRO A 340 -26.00 -20.54 26.19
CA PRO A 340 -25.78 -20.89 24.79
C PRO A 340 -25.17 -19.74 23.99
N ASP A 341 -25.59 -18.50 24.23
CA ASP A 341 -25.09 -17.31 23.53
C ASP A 341 -23.59 -17.11 23.79
N LYS A 342 -23.17 -17.23 25.05
CA LYS A 342 -21.77 -17.09 25.44
C LYS A 342 -20.89 -18.22 24.88
N MET A 343 -21.45 -19.41 24.74
CA MET A 343 -20.73 -20.55 24.16
C MET A 343 -20.64 -20.44 22.64
N ALA A 344 -21.69 -19.96 21.97
CA ALA A 344 -21.69 -19.74 20.53
C ALA A 344 -20.73 -18.62 20.12
N ALA A 345 -20.68 -17.51 20.86
CA ALA A 345 -19.74 -16.40 20.63
C ALA A 345 -18.27 -16.78 20.85
N ARG A 346 -17.99 -17.90 21.53
CA ARG A 346 -16.63 -18.46 21.65
C ARG A 346 -16.21 -19.30 20.45
N ILE A 347 -17.15 -19.59 19.54
CA ILE A 347 -16.97 -20.50 18.41
C ILE A 347 -17.06 -19.76 17.08
N ILE A 348 -17.94 -18.76 17.00
CA ILE A 348 -18.12 -17.92 15.83
C ILE A 348 -17.94 -16.47 16.26
N GLU A 349 -17.00 -15.76 15.62
CA GLU A 349 -16.69 -14.36 15.92
C GLU A 349 -17.78 -13.39 15.40
N ASP A 350 -18.48 -13.76 14.34
CA ASP A 350 -19.60 -12.99 13.79
C ASP A 350 -20.83 -13.09 14.71
N GLU A 351 -21.26 -11.95 15.26
CA GLU A 351 -22.32 -11.89 16.28
C GLU A 351 -23.68 -12.42 15.79
N GLU A 352 -24.03 -12.18 14.53
CA GLU A 352 -25.31 -12.61 13.96
C GLU A 352 -25.32 -14.12 13.72
N ARG A 353 -24.22 -14.67 13.21
CA ARG A 353 -24.03 -16.13 13.06
C ARG A 353 -23.91 -16.83 14.41
N ALA A 354 -23.32 -16.20 15.42
CA ALA A 354 -23.24 -16.73 16.77
C ALA A 354 -24.63 -16.86 17.42
N LYS A 355 -25.51 -15.86 17.23
CA LYS A 355 -26.93 -15.95 17.68
C LYS A 355 -27.66 -17.10 17.00
N VAL A 356 -27.48 -17.26 15.67
CA VAL A 356 -28.09 -18.37 14.94
C VAL A 356 -27.57 -19.73 15.43
N LEU A 357 -26.27 -19.83 15.74
CA LEU A 357 -25.71 -21.03 16.35
C LEU A 357 -26.33 -21.32 17.72
N ALA A 358 -26.46 -20.30 18.58
CA ALA A 358 -27.08 -20.41 19.90
C ALA A 358 -28.53 -20.93 19.81
N GLU A 359 -29.32 -20.42 18.88
CA GLU A 359 -30.69 -20.91 18.63
C GLU A 359 -30.72 -22.37 18.17
N ILE A 360 -29.80 -22.78 17.30
CA ILE A 360 -29.74 -24.15 16.77
C ILE A 360 -29.37 -25.16 17.88
N VAL A 361 -28.45 -24.78 18.77
CA VAL A 361 -27.97 -25.70 19.81
C VAL A 361 -28.97 -25.83 20.96
N VAL A 362 -29.75 -24.79 21.28
CA VAL A 362 -30.77 -24.84 22.35
C VAL A 362 -31.87 -25.88 22.10
N GLY A 363 -32.08 -26.31 20.84
CA GLY A 363 -33.08 -27.31 20.47
C GLY A 363 -32.57 -28.69 20.05
N ASP A 364 -31.25 -28.95 20.06
CA ASP A 364 -30.66 -30.17 19.49
C ASP A 364 -29.48 -30.71 20.33
N GLU A 365 -29.80 -31.60 21.27
CA GLU A 365 -28.83 -32.25 22.17
C GLU A 365 -27.72 -32.99 21.42
N LYS A 366 -27.98 -33.48 20.19
CA LYS A 366 -26.97 -34.17 19.38
C LYS A 366 -25.94 -33.18 18.83
N LYS A 367 -26.37 -31.96 18.47
CA LYS A 367 -25.45 -30.90 18.04
C LYS A 367 -24.63 -30.36 19.20
N ILE A 368 -25.22 -30.19 20.38
CA ILE A 368 -24.48 -29.83 21.60
C ILE A 368 -23.41 -30.87 21.89
N SER A 369 -23.77 -32.15 21.93
CA SER A 369 -22.84 -33.24 22.25
C SER A 369 -21.69 -33.32 21.25
N LYS A 370 -21.98 -33.21 19.96
CA LYS A 370 -20.98 -33.23 18.90
C LYS A 370 -20.04 -32.02 18.94
N LEU A 371 -20.57 -30.83 19.21
CA LEU A 371 -19.74 -29.62 19.37
C LEU A 371 -18.88 -29.70 20.63
N ALA A 372 -19.44 -30.16 21.76
CA ALA A 372 -18.70 -30.33 23.00
C ALA A 372 -17.57 -31.36 22.88
N GLU A 373 -17.79 -32.47 22.19
CA GLU A 373 -16.76 -33.48 21.90
C GLU A 373 -15.65 -32.90 21.02
N LEU A 374 -16.01 -32.24 19.92
CA LEU A 374 -15.03 -31.63 19.02
C LEU A 374 -14.27 -30.49 19.67
N MET A 375 -14.89 -29.67 20.53
CA MET A 375 -14.18 -28.62 21.24
C MET A 375 -13.13 -29.15 22.22
N VAL A 376 -13.25 -30.39 22.69
CA VAL A 376 -12.28 -31.04 23.59
C VAL A 376 -11.22 -31.81 22.81
N THR A 377 -11.58 -32.41 21.68
CA THR A 377 -10.72 -33.31 20.90
C THR A 377 -10.04 -32.65 19.69
N ASP A 378 -10.71 -31.71 19.01
CA ASP A 378 -10.25 -31.03 17.80
C ASP A 378 -10.99 -29.67 17.61
N PRO A 379 -10.48 -28.58 18.21
CA PRO A 379 -11.14 -27.26 18.18
C PRO A 379 -11.30 -26.69 16.77
N GLU A 380 -10.35 -26.92 15.86
CA GLU A 380 -10.43 -26.43 14.48
C GLU A 380 -11.61 -27.07 13.72
N LYS A 381 -11.84 -28.36 13.97
CA LYS A 381 -12.99 -29.08 13.41
C LYS A 381 -14.30 -28.66 14.06
N ALA A 382 -14.30 -28.26 15.33
CA ALA A 382 -15.48 -27.70 16.00
C ALA A 382 -15.96 -26.41 15.31
N PHE A 383 -15.03 -25.49 14.96
CA PHE A 383 -15.37 -24.26 14.24
C PHE A 383 -15.99 -24.54 12.87
N LYS A 384 -15.39 -25.44 12.08
CA LYS A 384 -15.92 -25.81 10.76
C LYS A 384 -17.31 -26.45 10.83
N VAL A 385 -17.55 -27.29 11.85
CA VAL A 385 -18.86 -27.94 12.04
C VAL A 385 -19.93 -26.96 12.51
N ALA A 386 -19.57 -26.02 13.40
CA ALA A 386 -20.47 -24.97 13.86
C ALA A 386 -20.86 -24.04 12.70
N ASP A 387 -19.90 -23.63 11.88
CA ASP A 387 -20.15 -22.79 10.71
C ASP A 387 -21.04 -23.49 9.66
N ALA A 388 -20.84 -24.80 9.48
CA ALA A 388 -21.71 -25.62 8.63
C ALA A 388 -23.15 -25.72 9.16
N PHE A 389 -23.35 -25.81 10.48
CA PHE A 389 -24.69 -25.81 11.08
C PHE A 389 -25.41 -24.48 10.86
N VAL A 390 -24.73 -23.36 11.09
CA VAL A 390 -25.30 -22.01 10.85
C VAL A 390 -25.63 -21.82 9.38
N THR A 391 -24.71 -22.16 8.48
CA THR A 391 -24.91 -22.02 7.03
C THR A 391 -26.09 -22.89 6.55
N GLY A 392 -26.24 -24.10 7.06
CA GLY A 392 -27.35 -24.98 6.74
C GLY A 392 -28.70 -24.44 7.22
N GLU A 393 -28.75 -23.83 8.40
CA GLU A 393 -29.97 -23.26 8.96
C GLU A 393 -30.39 -21.96 8.27
N LEU A 394 -29.43 -21.06 7.98
CA LEU A 394 -29.69 -19.85 7.20
C LEU A 394 -30.27 -20.17 5.81
N LYS A 395 -29.78 -21.24 5.16
CA LYS A 395 -30.34 -21.72 3.89
C LYS A 395 -31.77 -22.28 4.02
N LYS A 396 -32.15 -22.83 5.18
CA LYS A 396 -33.53 -23.27 5.43
C LYS A 396 -34.47 -22.10 5.70
N ARG A 397 -34.00 -21.07 6.42
CA ARG A 397 -34.79 -19.86 6.71
C ARG A 397 -35.04 -18.99 5.47
N ALA A 398 -34.18 -19.11 4.46
CA ALA A 398 -34.31 -18.42 3.17
C ALA A 398 -35.22 -19.13 2.15
N LYS A 399 -35.73 -20.31 2.47
CA LYS A 399 -36.76 -21.05 1.71
C LYS A 399 -38.09 -20.96 2.43
#